data_AF-A0A966IN97-F1
#
_entry.id   AF-A0A966IN97-F1
#
_cell.length_a   1.000
_cell.length_b   1.000
_cell.length_c   1.000
_cell.angle_alpha   90.00
_cell.angle_beta   90.00
_cell.angle_gamma   90.00
#
_symmetry.space_group_name_H-M   'P 1'
#
loop_
_entity.id
_entity.type
_entity.pdbx_description
1 polymer ?
#
loop_
_entity_poly.entity_id
_entity_poly.type
_entity_poly.pdbx_seq_one_letter_code
_entity_poly.pdbx_strand_id
1 'polypeptide(L)'
;MNRVLDWLTYAGYSILWRLVRLLPESTAYGFFSWVAKRTYRRNSKRVKRLRANYRQAQSDISGDQLEALVRSGLENAMRYWCDTFRISDWNKERVFNSVSVTNEHLLLDGIRDGRGVIVALPHAGNW
;
A
#
# COMPACT_ATOMS: atom_id res chain seq x y z
N MET A 1 19.25 -5.34 20.93
CA MET A 1 18.49 -5.96 19.83
C MET A 1 18.11 -7.37 20.27
N ASN A 2 16.82 -7.67 20.42
CA ASN A 2 16.37 -8.92 21.05
C ASN A 2 16.09 -9.96 19.97
N ARG A 3 17.07 -10.83 19.71
CA ARG A 3 17.04 -11.88 18.67
C ARG A 3 15.75 -12.71 18.67
N VAL A 4 15.17 -12.96 19.84
CA VAL A 4 13.93 -13.73 19.98
C VAL A 4 12.72 -12.95 19.42
N LEU A 5 12.61 -11.66 19.73
CA LEU A 5 11.56 -10.79 19.19
C LEU A 5 11.67 -10.63 17.68
N ASP A 6 12.89 -10.50 17.16
CA ASP A 6 13.16 -10.39 15.73
C ASP A 6 12.72 -11.68 15.01
N TRP A 7 13.06 -12.84 15.59
CA TRP A 7 12.68 -14.15 15.03
C TRP A 7 11.16 -14.38 15.08
N LEU A 8 10.50 -14.03 16.18
CA LEU A 8 9.03 -14.11 16.28
C LEU A 8 8.34 -13.19 15.27
N THR A 9 8.86 -11.98 15.08
CA THR A 9 8.34 -11.04 14.09
C THR A 9 8.49 -11.61 12.68
N TYR A 10 9.67 -12.15 12.36
CA TYR A 10 9.94 -12.80 11.08
C TYR A 10 9.03 -14.01 10.83
N ALA A 11 8.89 -14.89 11.82
CA ALA A 11 8.05 -16.08 11.71
C ALA A 11 6.58 -15.68 11.51
N GLY A 12 6.09 -14.71 12.28
CA GLY A 12 4.75 -14.15 12.12
C GLY A 12 4.51 -13.56 10.74
N TYR A 13 5.46 -12.77 10.23
CA TYR A 13 5.41 -12.23 8.87
C TYR A 13 5.37 -13.33 7.81
N SER A 14 6.23 -14.34 7.95
CA SER A 14 6.33 -15.46 7.00
C SER A 14 5.07 -16.30 6.95
N ILE A 15 4.45 -16.54 8.11
CA ILE A 15 3.17 -17.25 8.21
C ILE A 15 2.06 -16.41 7.58
N LEU A 16 1.95 -15.13 7.93
CA LEU A 16 0.94 -14.23 7.36
C LEU A 16 1.07 -14.16 5.85
N TRP A 17 2.29 -14.04 5.35
CA TRP A 17 2.58 -14.03 3.91
C TRP A 17 2.08 -15.30 3.23
N ARG A 18 2.41 -16.47 3.75
CA ARG A 18 1.91 -17.75 3.20
C ARG A 18 0.39 -17.84 3.23
N LEU A 19 -0.23 -17.51 4.36
CA LEU A 19 -1.68 -17.62 4.52
C LEU A 19 -2.43 -16.69 3.57
N VAL A 20 -2.01 -15.43 3.45
CA VAL A 20 -2.66 -14.45 2.58
C VAL A 20 -2.60 -14.88 1.11
N ARG A 21 -1.51 -15.53 0.67
CA ARG A 21 -1.38 -16.05 -0.70
C ARG A 21 -2.33 -17.21 -1.02
N LEU A 22 -2.61 -18.07 -0.03
CA LEU A 22 -3.51 -19.22 -0.21
C LEU A 22 -4.99 -18.84 -0.27
N LEU A 23 -5.37 -17.65 0.21
CA LEU A 23 -6.77 -17.22 0.19
C LEU A 23 -7.24 -16.85 -1.23
N PRO A 24 -8.53 -17.07 -1.55
CA PRO A 24 -9.15 -16.44 -2.71
C PRO A 24 -9.02 -14.92 -2.65
N GLU A 25 -8.89 -14.31 -3.81
CA GLU A 25 -8.60 -12.88 -3.94
C GLU A 25 -9.66 -11.99 -3.27
N SER A 26 -10.94 -12.26 -3.52
CA SER A 26 -12.06 -11.54 -2.92
C SER A 26 -12.05 -11.63 -1.38
N THR A 27 -11.73 -12.81 -0.84
CA THR A 27 -11.62 -13.03 0.61
C THR A 27 -10.47 -12.24 1.20
N ALA A 28 -9.30 -12.25 0.56
CA ALA A 28 -8.13 -11.49 1.02
C ALA A 28 -8.43 -9.98 1.05
N TYR A 29 -8.88 -9.40 -0.07
CA TYR A 29 -9.20 -7.97 -0.10
C TYR A 29 -10.35 -7.60 0.83
N GLY A 30 -11.35 -8.46 0.97
CA GLY A 30 -12.45 -8.27 1.93
C GLY A 30 -11.94 -8.21 3.38
N PHE A 31 -11.03 -9.11 3.75
CA PHE A 31 -10.39 -9.09 5.07
C PHE A 31 -9.58 -7.82 5.32
N PHE A 32 -8.73 -7.40 4.38
CA PHE A 32 -7.92 -6.19 4.53
C PHE A 32 -8.79 -4.91 4.56
N SER A 33 -9.88 -4.85 3.77
CA SER A 33 -10.88 -3.77 3.87
C SER A 33 -11.54 -3.73 5.24
N TRP A 34 -11.89 -4.89 5.81
CA TRP A 34 -12.42 -4.96 7.17
C TRP A 34 -11.41 -4.48 8.21
N VAL A 35 -10.12 -4.84 8.07
CA VAL A 35 -9.05 -4.35 8.95
C VAL A 35 -8.92 -2.82 8.85
N ALA A 36 -9.02 -2.23 7.66
CA ALA A 36 -9.01 -0.78 7.47
C ALA A 36 -10.15 -0.11 8.25
N LYS A 37 -11.39 -0.59 8.07
CA LYS A 37 -12.58 -0.09 8.77
C LYS A 37 -12.45 -0.23 10.29
N ARG A 38 -11.94 -1.36 10.78
CA ARG A 38 -11.71 -1.59 12.22
C ARG A 38 -10.65 -0.63 12.77
N THR A 39 -9.59 -0.39 12.00
CA THR A 39 -8.48 0.51 12.36
C THR A 39 -8.95 1.95 12.44
N TYR A 40 -9.76 2.39 11.47
CA TYR A 40 -10.41 3.70 11.50
C TYR A 40 -11.25 3.87 12.78
N ARG A 41 -12.14 2.91 13.08
CA ARG A 41 -13.00 2.94 14.28
C ARG A 41 -12.21 2.95 15.59
N ARG A 42 -11.03 2.31 15.64
CA ARG A 42 -10.14 2.35 16.82
C ARG A 42 -9.53 3.73 17.06
N ASN A 43 -9.46 4.57 16.03
CA ASN A 43 -8.90 5.93 16.07
C ASN A 43 -7.58 6.03 16.86
N SER A 44 -6.66 5.10 16.58
CA SER A 44 -5.38 4.98 17.29
C SER A 44 -4.49 6.21 17.06
N LYS A 45 -3.39 6.32 17.83
CA LYS A 45 -2.38 7.38 17.65
C LYS A 45 -1.90 7.50 16.20
N ARG A 46 -1.77 6.37 15.47
CA ARG A 46 -1.37 6.36 14.06
C ARG A 46 -2.45 6.95 13.16
N VAL A 47 -3.73 6.64 13.39
CA VAL A 47 -4.85 7.22 12.63
C VAL A 47 -4.97 8.73 12.88
N LYS A 48 -4.82 9.16 14.13
CA LYS A 48 -4.78 10.60 14.47
C LYS A 48 -3.63 11.32 13.76
N ARG A 49 -2.46 10.69 13.67
CA ARG A 49 -1.32 11.23 12.93
C ARG A 49 -1.58 11.31 11.42
N LEU A 50 -2.16 10.27 10.83
CA LEU A 50 -2.57 10.30 9.42
C LEU A 50 -3.51 11.48 9.14
N ARG A 51 -4.51 11.66 10.00
CA ARG A 51 -5.45 12.79 9.92
C ARG A 51 -4.75 14.15 10.00
N ALA A 52 -3.80 14.31 10.93
CA ALA A 52 -3.01 15.53 11.04
C ALA A 52 -2.17 15.79 9.77
N ASN A 53 -1.54 14.75 9.22
CA ASN A 53 -0.77 14.87 7.98
C ASN A 53 -1.66 15.27 6.79
N TYR A 54 -2.85 14.69 6.67
CA TYR A 54 -3.80 15.07 5.60
C TYR A 54 -4.31 16.50 5.74
N ARG A 55 -4.62 16.94 6.96
CA ARG A 55 -4.98 18.34 7.21
C ARG A 55 -3.83 19.29 6.89
N GLN A 56 -2.58 18.88 7.15
CA GLN A 56 -1.41 19.68 6.79
C GLN A 56 -1.19 19.75 5.27
N ALA A 57 -1.42 18.65 4.56
CA ALA A 57 -1.24 18.58 3.11
C ALA A 57 -2.38 19.27 2.33
N GLN A 58 -3.58 19.34 2.92
CA GLN A 58 -4.74 20.05 2.37
C GLN A 58 -5.35 20.92 3.48
N SER A 59 -4.86 22.16 3.61
CA SER A 59 -5.24 23.07 4.69
C SER A 59 -6.72 23.42 4.72
N ASP A 60 -7.35 23.49 3.55
CA ASP A 60 -8.71 24.02 3.37
C ASP A 60 -9.77 22.90 3.31
N ILE A 61 -9.37 21.67 3.60
CA ILE A 61 -10.27 20.51 3.56
C ILE A 61 -11.34 20.59 4.67
N SER A 62 -12.61 20.35 4.32
CA SER A 62 -13.68 20.31 5.31
C SER A 62 -13.53 19.10 6.25
N GLY A 63 -14.21 19.14 7.40
CA GLY A 63 -14.18 18.03 8.37
C GLY A 63 -14.62 16.70 7.77
N ASP A 64 -15.73 16.69 7.03
CA ASP A 64 -16.28 15.46 6.42
C ASP A 64 -15.39 14.94 5.29
N GLN A 65 -14.84 15.83 4.47
CA GLN A 65 -13.88 15.48 3.43
C GLN A 65 -12.60 14.89 4.03
N LEU A 66 -12.12 15.43 5.15
CA LEU A 66 -10.97 14.88 5.86
C LEU A 66 -11.23 13.47 6.38
N GLU A 67 -12.39 13.20 6.98
CA GLU A 67 -12.73 11.85 7.44
C GLU A 67 -12.95 10.86 6.28
N ALA A 68 -13.48 11.32 5.14
CA ALA A 68 -13.53 10.52 3.92
C ALA A 68 -12.11 10.17 3.43
N LEU A 69 -11.21 11.15 3.40
CA LEU A 69 -9.81 10.97 2.99
C LEU A 69 -9.04 10.05 3.94
N VAL A 70 -9.24 10.16 5.26
CA VAL A 70 -8.63 9.26 6.25
C VAL A 70 -9.10 7.82 6.06
N ARG A 71 -10.40 7.61 5.81
CA ARG A 71 -10.95 6.26 5.54
C ARG A 71 -10.36 5.68 4.26
N SER A 72 -10.39 6.43 3.16
CA SER A 72 -9.82 6.00 1.87
C SER A 72 -8.32 5.73 1.98
N GLY A 73 -7.57 6.57 2.71
CA GLY A 73 -6.15 6.37 2.95
C GLY A 73 -5.83 5.08 3.71
N LEU A 74 -6.65 4.72 4.71
CA LEU A 74 -6.51 3.45 5.42
C LEU A 74 -6.88 2.25 4.54
N GLU A 75 -7.91 2.36 3.71
CA GLU A 75 -8.29 1.33 2.74
C GLU A 75 -7.17 1.11 1.72
N ASN A 76 -6.60 2.17 1.16
CA ASN A 76 -5.46 2.11 0.26
C ASN A 76 -4.22 1.51 0.94
N ALA A 77 -3.91 1.90 2.17
CA ALA A 77 -2.80 1.33 2.91
C ALA A 77 -2.97 -0.18 3.17
N MET A 78 -4.20 -0.63 3.48
CA MET A 78 -4.47 -2.06 3.67
C MET A 78 -4.48 -2.82 2.34
N ARG A 79 -4.94 -2.21 1.24
CA ARG A 79 -4.80 -2.78 -0.10
C ARG A 79 -3.32 -2.97 -0.46
N TYR A 80 -2.48 -1.96 -0.23
CA TYR A 80 -1.03 -2.06 -0.42
C TYR A 80 -0.46 -3.28 0.32
N TRP A 81 -0.77 -3.45 1.61
CA TRP A 81 -0.27 -4.60 2.36
C TRP A 81 -0.78 -5.95 1.82
N CYS A 82 -2.05 -6.02 1.41
CA CYS A 82 -2.60 -7.22 0.77
C CYS A 82 -1.82 -7.56 -0.51
N ASP A 83 -1.60 -6.56 -1.36
CA ASP A 83 -0.85 -6.69 -2.59
C ASP A 83 0.60 -7.09 -2.31
N THR A 84 1.29 -6.47 -1.35
CA THR A 84 2.67 -6.83 -0.98
C THR A 84 2.82 -8.32 -0.66
N PHE A 85 1.86 -8.92 0.04
CA PHE A 85 1.90 -10.35 0.32
C PHE A 85 1.60 -11.22 -0.92
N ARG A 86 0.77 -10.74 -1.85
CA ARG A 86 0.27 -11.54 -2.98
C ARG A 86 0.99 -11.30 -4.30
N ILE A 87 1.72 -10.20 -4.44
CA ILE A 87 2.31 -9.74 -5.70
C ILE A 87 3.34 -10.73 -6.25
N SER A 88 3.97 -11.53 -5.38
CA SER A 88 4.88 -12.60 -5.79
C SER A 88 4.22 -13.70 -6.63
N ASP A 89 2.89 -13.84 -6.57
CA ASP A 89 2.14 -14.82 -7.35
C ASP A 89 1.55 -14.22 -8.63
N TRP A 90 1.74 -12.91 -8.88
CA TRP A 90 1.23 -12.26 -10.08
C TRP A 90 2.07 -12.66 -11.29
N ASN A 91 1.41 -13.16 -12.34
CA ASN A 91 2.06 -13.41 -13.62
C ASN A 91 2.19 -12.09 -14.42
N LYS A 92 3.02 -12.13 -15.48
CA LYS A 92 3.26 -10.96 -16.34
C LYS A 92 1.98 -10.42 -16.97
N GLU A 93 1.09 -11.31 -17.41
CA GLU A 93 -0.18 -10.93 -18.04
C GLU A 93 -1.05 -10.10 -17.10
N ARG A 94 -1.19 -10.51 -15.84
CA ARG A 94 -1.91 -9.75 -14.81
C ARG A 94 -1.33 -8.36 -14.65
N VAL A 95 0.01 -8.23 -14.56
CA VAL A 95 0.67 -6.92 -14.44
C VAL A 95 0.36 -6.06 -15.67
N PHE A 96 0.53 -6.58 -16.88
CA PHE A 96 0.27 -5.83 -18.11
C PHE A 96 -1.19 -5.39 -18.25
N ASN A 97 -2.14 -6.22 -17.79
CA ASN A 97 -3.57 -5.91 -17.87
C ASN A 97 -4.07 -5.01 -16.73
N SER A 98 -3.29 -4.78 -15.68
CA SER A 98 -3.71 -4.00 -14.50
C SER A 98 -2.96 -2.69 -14.30
N VAL A 99 -1.87 -2.47 -15.05
CA VAL A 99 -1.03 -1.28 -14.94
C VAL A 99 -1.07 -0.51 -16.25
N SER A 100 -1.32 0.79 -16.17
CA SER A 100 -1.09 1.72 -17.27
C SER A 100 -0.09 2.77 -16.82
N VAL A 101 0.72 3.25 -17.77
CA VAL A 101 1.78 4.23 -17.50
C VAL A 101 1.43 5.52 -18.24
N THR A 102 1.46 6.63 -17.50
CA THR A 102 1.34 7.96 -18.11
C THR A 102 2.74 8.53 -18.28
N ASN A 103 3.01 9.17 -19.42
CA ASN A 103 4.31 9.76 -19.75
C ASN A 103 5.49 8.77 -19.76
N GLU A 104 5.28 7.55 -20.24
CA GLU A 104 6.29 6.47 -20.29
C GLU A 104 7.60 6.89 -21.00
N HIS A 105 7.52 7.78 -21.99
CA HIS A 105 8.65 8.30 -22.75
C HIS A 105 9.75 8.92 -21.85
N LEU A 106 9.36 9.54 -20.71
CA LEU A 106 10.31 10.12 -19.76
C LEU A 106 11.27 9.07 -19.16
N LEU A 107 10.84 7.81 -19.08
CA LEU A 107 11.66 6.69 -18.65
C LEU A 107 12.33 6.00 -19.84
N LEU A 108 11.54 5.58 -20.84
CA LEU A 108 12.05 4.70 -21.90
C LEU A 108 13.06 5.39 -22.82
N ASP A 109 12.91 6.68 -23.09
CA ASP A 109 13.81 7.35 -24.04
C ASP A 109 15.21 7.52 -23.44
N GLY A 110 15.31 7.86 -22.15
CA GLY A 110 16.60 7.91 -21.45
C GLY A 110 17.33 6.56 -21.40
N ILE A 111 16.58 5.44 -21.34
CA ILE A 111 17.14 4.09 -21.43
C ILE A 111 17.60 3.80 -22.86
N ARG A 112 16.76 4.08 -23.87
CA ARG A 112 17.08 3.84 -25.29
C ARG A 112 18.30 4.64 -25.76
N ASP A 113 18.45 5.87 -25.27
CA ASP A 113 19.58 6.75 -25.61
C ASP A 113 20.89 6.38 -24.89
N GLY A 114 20.86 5.40 -23.97
CA GLY A 114 22.05 5.00 -23.19
C GLY A 114 22.47 6.00 -22.11
N ARG A 115 21.64 6.99 -21.79
CA ARG A 115 21.94 8.01 -20.76
C ARG A 115 21.74 7.49 -19.33
N GLY A 116 20.92 6.46 -19.16
CA GLY A 116 20.45 6.01 -17.86
C GLY A 116 19.36 6.93 -17.30
N VAL A 117 18.62 6.44 -16.30
CA VAL A 117 17.49 7.17 -15.69
C VAL A 117 17.49 6.94 -14.18
N ILE A 118 17.21 8.01 -13.43
CA ILE A 118 16.95 7.94 -11.99
C ILE A 118 15.45 8.13 -11.79
N VAL A 119 14.79 7.17 -11.14
CA VAL A 119 13.36 7.25 -10.82
C VAL A 119 13.20 7.50 -9.32
N ALA A 120 12.80 8.71 -8.94
CA ALA A 120 12.56 9.09 -7.55
C ALA A 120 11.07 8.94 -7.21
N LEU A 121 10.74 8.01 -6.31
CA LEU A 121 9.36 7.66 -5.96
C LEU A 121 9.03 8.12 -4.53
N PRO A 122 7.83 8.68 -4.28
CA PRO A 122 7.31 8.79 -2.92
C PRO A 122 6.86 7.40 -2.42
N HIS A 123 6.68 7.28 -1.09
CA HIS A 123 5.98 6.13 -0.50
C HIS A 123 4.46 6.30 -0.70
N ALA A 124 3.98 6.17 -1.93
CA ALA A 124 2.58 6.37 -2.30
C ALA A 124 2.04 5.25 -3.21
N GLY A 125 0.81 4.81 -2.94
CA GLY A 125 0.18 3.74 -3.70
C GLY A 125 0.82 2.38 -3.43
N ASN A 126 1.18 1.67 -4.50
CA ASN A 126 1.90 0.40 -4.48
C ASN A 126 3.15 0.57 -5.37
N TRP A 127 4.25 1.00 -4.75
CA TRP A 127 5.50 1.40 -5.40
C TRP A 127 6.53 0.26 -5.43
#